data_AF-L9WSP8-F1
#
_entry.id   AF-L9WSP8-F1
#
_cell.length_a   1.000
_cell.length_b   1.000
_cell.length_c   1.000
_cell.angle_alpha   90.00
_cell.angle_beta   90.00
_cell.angle_gamma   90.00
#
_symmetry.space_group_name_H-M   'P 1'
#
loop_
_entity.id
_entity.type
_entity.pdbx_description
1 polymer ?
#
loop_
_entity_poly.entity_id
_entity_poly.type
_entity_poly.pdbx_seq_one_letter_code
_entity_poly.pdbx_strand_id
1 'polypeptide(L)'
;MSAIDERTTTLGLGIGGVLALIGIVAYVLSDFASVTALIPTGFGVLIAILGAVGRDDNRRRTAVYGIGALATLGVLGSLRAVPDLIALASGESVDSVVATLSQGAMIAFCLVLVASVVRDVLDAR
;
A
#
# COMPACT_ATOMS: atom_id res chain seq x y z
N MET A 1 -8.23 16.40 19.50
CA MET A 1 -8.34 15.62 18.24
C MET A 1 -7.26 16.16 17.31
N SER A 2 -6.20 15.38 17.03
CA SER A 2 -4.93 15.90 16.48
C SER A 2 -4.97 16.09 14.96
N ALA A 3 -4.10 16.97 14.44
CA ALA A 3 -3.85 17.16 13.01
C ALA A 3 -3.18 15.94 12.33
N ILE A 4 -2.76 14.94 13.12
CA ILE A 4 -2.02 13.76 12.63
C ILE A 4 -2.99 12.74 11.99
N ASP A 5 -4.19 12.56 12.55
CA ASP A 5 -5.22 11.62 12.08
C ASP A 5 -5.79 12.03 10.70
N GLU A 6 -5.89 13.34 10.47
CA GLU A 6 -6.23 13.94 9.17
C GLU A 6 -5.11 13.73 8.13
N ARG A 7 -3.84 13.80 8.57
CA ARG A 7 -2.67 13.51 7.73
C ARG A 7 -2.67 12.04 7.30
N THR A 8 -2.89 11.09 8.22
CA THR A 8 -2.92 9.65 7.88
C THR A 8 -4.04 9.31 6.90
N THR A 9 -5.22 9.90 7.09
CA THR A 9 -6.36 9.76 6.18
C THR A 9 -6.04 10.30 4.78
N THR A 10 -5.39 11.46 4.70
CA THR A 10 -4.96 12.06 3.43
C THR A 10 -3.87 11.25 2.74
N LEU A 11 -2.89 10.75 3.51
CA LEU A 11 -1.87 9.83 3.01
C LEU A 11 -2.48 8.54 2.51
N GLY A 12 -3.45 7.97 3.23
CA GLY A 12 -4.21 6.78 2.79
C GLY A 12 -4.90 7.01 1.45
N LEU A 13 -5.59 8.13 1.27
CA LEU A 13 -6.22 8.44 -0.02
C LEU A 13 -5.17 8.55 -1.15
N GLY A 14 -4.11 9.33 -0.93
CA GLY A 14 -3.09 9.58 -1.95
C GLY A 14 -2.31 8.32 -2.32
N ILE A 15 -1.74 7.65 -1.31
CA ILE A 15 -0.95 6.43 -1.49
C ILE A 15 -1.83 5.30 -2.04
N GLY A 16 -3.07 5.17 -1.57
CA GLY A 16 -4.02 4.19 -2.10
C GLY A 16 -4.28 4.40 -3.59
N GLY A 17 -4.52 5.65 -4.01
CA GLY A 17 -4.67 5.99 -5.44
C GLY A 17 -3.40 5.72 -6.25
N VAL A 18 -2.23 6.04 -5.73
CA VAL A 18 -0.94 5.76 -6.39
C VAL A 18 -0.72 4.26 -6.56
N LEU A 19 -0.97 3.46 -5.52
CA LEU A 19 -0.88 1.99 -5.59
C LEU A 19 -1.87 1.39 -6.59
N ALA A 20 -3.08 1.94 -6.64
CA ALA A 20 -4.08 1.56 -7.64
C ALA A 20 -3.55 1.74 -9.06
N LEU A 21 -2.99 2.92 -9.35
CA LEU A 21 -2.43 3.24 -10.65
C LEU A 21 -1.19 2.40 -10.98
N ILE A 22 -0.27 2.21 -10.02
CA ILE A 22 0.94 1.41 -10.22
C ILE A 22 0.59 -0.02 -10.64
N GLY A 23 -0.35 -0.68 -9.95
CA GLY A 23 -0.71 -2.06 -10.29
C GLY A 23 -1.39 -2.18 -11.67
N ILE A 24 -2.25 -1.21 -12.02
CA ILE A 24 -2.89 -1.18 -13.35
C ILE A 24 -1.84 -0.96 -14.44
N VAL A 25 -0.96 0.04 -14.27
CA VAL A 25 0.11 0.35 -15.24
C VAL A 25 1.05 -0.84 -15.38
N ALA A 26 1.46 -1.46 -14.27
CA ALA A 26 2.29 -2.67 -14.29
C ALA A 26 1.62 -3.81 -15.07
N TYR A 27 0.32 -4.03 -14.85
CA TYR A 27 -0.41 -5.07 -15.57
C TYR A 27 -0.46 -4.82 -17.08
N VAL A 28 -0.75 -3.58 -17.50
CA VAL A 28 -0.78 -3.20 -18.92
C VAL A 28 0.62 -3.29 -19.55
N LEU A 29 1.66 -2.82 -18.86
CA LEU A 29 3.05 -2.91 -19.34
C LEU A 29 3.56 -4.35 -19.43
N SER A 30 2.95 -5.28 -18.71
CA SER A 30 3.23 -6.71 -18.81
C SER A 30 2.48 -7.42 -19.94
N ASP A 31 1.83 -6.69 -20.85
CA ASP A 31 0.93 -7.24 -21.87
C ASP A 31 -0.12 -8.18 -21.27
N PHE A 32 -0.65 -7.81 -20.09
CA PHE A 32 -1.64 -8.58 -19.35
C PHE A 32 -1.16 -9.97 -18.88
N ALA A 33 0.14 -10.24 -18.93
CA ALA A 33 0.72 -11.54 -18.57
C ALA A 33 0.79 -11.77 -17.05
N SER A 34 0.84 -10.70 -16.25
CA SER A 34 1.10 -10.82 -14.80
C SER A 34 -0.05 -10.32 -13.94
N VAL A 35 -1.05 -11.17 -13.72
CA VAL A 35 -2.22 -10.86 -12.86
C VAL A 35 -1.82 -10.52 -11.42
N THR A 36 -0.70 -11.06 -10.94
CA THR A 36 -0.17 -10.74 -9.60
C THR A 36 0.28 -9.28 -9.46
N ALA A 37 0.53 -8.56 -10.56
CA ALA A 37 0.81 -7.12 -10.56
C ALA A 37 -0.42 -6.26 -10.22
N LEU A 38 -1.64 -6.83 -10.23
CA LEU A 38 -2.87 -6.15 -9.79
C LEU A 38 -3.10 -6.20 -8.27
N ILE A 39 -2.32 -6.97 -7.52
CA ILE A 39 -2.44 -7.05 -6.05
C ILE A 39 -2.30 -5.65 -5.40
N PRO A 40 -1.30 -4.83 -5.75
CA PRO A 40 -1.21 -3.44 -5.30
C PRO A 40 -2.48 -2.63 -5.59
N THR A 41 -3.18 -2.92 -6.70
CA THR A 41 -4.41 -2.22 -7.06
C THR A 41 -5.55 -2.54 -6.11
N GLY A 42 -5.76 -3.82 -5.77
CA GLY A 42 -6.80 -4.21 -4.83
C GLY A 42 -6.62 -3.53 -3.46
N PHE A 43 -5.39 -3.58 -2.93
CA PHE A 43 -5.08 -2.91 -1.66
C PHE A 43 -5.16 -1.38 -1.77
N GLY A 44 -4.62 -0.81 -2.85
CA GLY A 44 -4.65 0.62 -3.10
C GLY A 44 -6.07 1.19 -3.11
N VAL A 45 -7.00 0.51 -3.79
CA VAL A 45 -8.42 0.89 -3.81
C VAL A 45 -9.04 0.83 -2.41
N LEU A 46 -8.83 -0.26 -1.66
CA LEU A 46 -9.39 -0.40 -0.31
C LEU A 46 -8.84 0.68 0.64
N ILE A 47 -7.54 0.95 0.60
CA ILE A 47 -6.90 2.00 1.40
C ILE A 47 -7.41 3.38 0.99
N ALA A 48 -7.58 3.63 -0.31
CA ALA A 48 -8.12 4.90 -0.80
C ALA A 48 -9.56 5.13 -0.32
N ILE A 49 -10.40 4.09 -0.34
CA ILE A 49 -11.77 4.14 0.20
C ILE A 49 -11.76 4.49 1.68
N LEU A 50 -10.90 3.85 2.49
CA LEU A 50 -10.78 4.19 3.90
C LEU A 50 -10.27 5.63 4.10
N GLY A 51 -9.31 6.09 3.29
CA GLY A 51 -8.86 7.48 3.30
C GLY A 51 -9.94 8.48 2.88
N ALA A 52 -10.91 8.08 2.05
CA ALA A 52 -12.07 8.91 1.75
C ALA A 52 -13.07 8.92 2.92
N VAL A 53 -13.41 7.74 3.46
CA VAL A 53 -14.35 7.57 4.58
C VAL A 53 -13.84 8.25 5.85
N GLY A 54 -12.54 8.26 6.08
CA GLY A 54 -11.93 8.90 7.25
C GLY A 54 -12.03 10.43 7.26
N ARG A 55 -12.48 11.07 6.18
CA ARG A 55 -12.77 12.51 6.19
C ARG A 55 -13.99 12.86 7.04
N ASP A 56 -14.86 11.89 7.31
CA ASP A 56 -15.94 12.03 8.27
C ASP A 56 -15.38 11.84 9.69
N ASP A 57 -15.48 12.89 10.52
CA ASP A 57 -14.98 12.90 11.90
C ASP A 57 -15.52 11.73 12.74
N ASN A 58 -16.75 11.27 12.48
CA ASN A 58 -17.34 10.16 13.23
C ASN A 58 -16.74 8.80 12.86
N ARG A 59 -16.12 8.68 11.67
CA ARG A 59 -15.55 7.42 11.15
C ARG A 59 -14.02 7.44 11.06
N ARG A 60 -13.40 8.60 11.29
CA ARG A 60 -11.95 8.84 11.13
C ARG A 60 -11.08 7.83 11.87
N ARG A 61 -11.38 7.60 13.14
CA ARG A 61 -10.60 6.66 13.97
C ARG A 61 -10.68 5.22 13.46
N THR A 62 -11.87 4.75 13.07
CA THR A 62 -12.06 3.42 12.47
C THR A 62 -11.35 3.31 11.12
N ALA A 63 -11.38 4.38 10.32
CA ALA A 63 -10.69 4.43 9.04
C ALA A 63 -9.16 4.32 9.22
N VAL A 64 -8.57 5.04 10.18
CA VAL A 64 -7.12 4.98 10.45
C VAL A 64 -6.67 3.60 10.93
N TYR A 65 -7.43 2.94 11.81
CA TYR A 65 -7.13 1.54 12.17
C TYR A 65 -7.27 0.60 10.97
N GLY A 66 -8.28 0.80 10.12
CA GLY A 66 -8.45 0.02 8.89
C GLY A 66 -7.30 0.21 7.90
N ILE A 67 -6.82 1.45 7.72
CA ILE A 67 -5.64 1.76 6.90
C ILE A 67 -4.42 1.04 7.47
N GLY A 68 -4.20 1.09 8.79
CA GLY A 68 -3.10 0.38 9.44
C GLY A 68 -3.18 -1.13 9.26
N ALA A 69 -4.36 -1.72 9.41
CA ALA A 69 -4.57 -3.15 9.23
C ALA A 69 -4.29 -3.58 7.78
N LEU A 70 -4.85 -2.88 6.79
CA LEU A 70 -4.61 -3.17 5.38
C LEU A 70 -3.16 -2.93 4.98
N ALA A 71 -2.52 -1.87 5.46
CA ALA A 71 -1.11 -1.61 5.18
C ALA A 71 -0.23 -2.71 5.77
N THR A 72 -0.51 -3.17 6.99
CA THR A 72 0.21 -4.29 7.62
C THR A 72 0.04 -5.57 6.81
N LEU A 73 -1.19 -5.90 6.43
CA LEU A 73 -1.47 -7.04 5.54
C LEU A 73 -0.80 -6.89 4.17
N GLY A 74 -0.71 -5.66 3.65
CA GLY A 74 -0.06 -5.37 2.39
C GLY A 74 1.44 -5.61 2.43
N VAL A 75 2.11 -5.24 3.53
CA VAL A 75 3.52 -5.60 3.77
C VAL A 75 3.65 -7.11 3.86
N LEU A 76 2.92 -7.76 4.77
CA LEU A 76 3.04 -9.20 5.02
C LEU A 76 2.73 -10.05 3.77
N GLY A 77 1.66 -9.70 3.05
CA GLY A 77 1.24 -10.39 1.83
C GLY A 77 2.20 -10.20 0.67
N SER A 78 3.03 -9.15 0.70
CA SER A 78 4.03 -8.87 -0.33
C SER A 78 5.43 -9.35 0.06
N LEU A 79 5.67 -9.84 1.29
CA LEU A 79 6.98 -10.34 1.72
C LEU A 79 7.51 -11.47 0.84
N ARG A 80 6.63 -12.24 0.19
CA ARG A 80 7.01 -13.27 -0.79
C ARG A 80 7.81 -12.73 -1.98
N ALA A 81 7.69 -11.43 -2.27
CA ALA A 81 8.42 -10.76 -3.34
C ALA A 81 9.85 -10.39 -2.95
N VAL A 82 10.20 -10.45 -1.66
CA VAL A 82 11.51 -10.00 -1.17
C VAL A 82 12.68 -10.81 -1.75
N PRO A 83 12.62 -12.17 -1.82
CA PRO A 83 13.67 -12.93 -2.50
C PRO A 83 13.83 -12.52 -3.96
N ASP A 84 12.72 -12.34 -4.69
CA ASP A 84 12.74 -11.91 -6.09
C ASP A 84 13.29 -10.50 -6.25
N LEU A 85 13.01 -9.59 -5.31
CA LEU A 85 13.58 -8.24 -5.30
C LEU A 85 15.10 -8.28 -5.11
N ILE A 86 15.59 -9.18 -4.26
CA ILE A 86 17.04 -9.37 -4.03
C ILE A 86 17.68 -9.99 -5.27
N ALA A 87 17.08 -11.03 -5.86
CA ALA A 87 17.53 -11.68 -7.08
C ALA A 87 17.59 -10.69 -8.26
N LEU A 88 16.57 -9.85 -8.41
CA LEU A 88 16.56 -8.81 -9.42
C LEU A 88 17.69 -7.77 -9.19
N ALA A 89 18.00 -7.46 -7.94
CA ALA A 89 19.08 -6.53 -7.58
C ALA A 89 20.48 -7.14 -7.76
N SER A 90 20.64 -8.47 -7.63
CA SER A 90 21.87 -9.19 -7.94
C SER A 90 22.08 -9.44 -9.44
N GLY A 91 21.10 -9.07 -10.29
CA GLY A 91 21.13 -9.28 -11.73
C GLY A 91 20.69 -10.68 -12.16
N GLU A 92 20.04 -11.43 -11.27
CA GLU A 92 19.46 -12.74 -11.57
C GLU A 92 18.10 -12.60 -12.26
N SER A 93 17.70 -13.65 -12.97
CA SER A 93 16.39 -13.72 -13.62
C SER A 93 15.29 -14.06 -12.61
N VAL A 94 14.17 -13.36 -12.70
CA VAL A 94 12.95 -13.62 -11.91
C VAL A 94 11.77 -13.91 -12.85
N ASP A 95 10.75 -14.61 -12.35
CA ASP A 95 9.57 -15.01 -13.14
C ASP A 95 8.81 -13.83 -13.75
N SER A 96 8.70 -12.72 -13.01
CA SER A 96 8.05 -11.50 -13.49
C SER A 96 8.64 -10.26 -12.85
N VAL A 97 9.57 -9.61 -13.56
CA VAL A 97 10.21 -8.35 -13.13
C VAL A 97 9.15 -7.29 -12.77
N VAL A 98 8.09 -7.20 -13.57
CA VAL A 98 7.02 -6.21 -13.40
C VAL A 98 6.20 -6.47 -12.12
N ALA A 99 5.86 -7.73 -11.83
CA ALA A 99 5.16 -8.06 -10.60
C ALA A 99 6.05 -7.82 -9.38
N THR A 100 7.31 -8.24 -9.43
CA THR A 100 8.30 -8.02 -8.37
C THR A 100 8.44 -6.53 -8.04
N LEU A 101 8.60 -5.66 -9.05
CA LEU A 101 8.67 -4.20 -8.85
C LEU A 101 7.36 -3.62 -8.30
N SER A 102 6.20 -4.06 -8.79
CA SER A 102 4.89 -3.61 -8.29
C SER A 102 4.68 -3.97 -6.81
N GLN A 103 5.08 -5.18 -6.41
CA GLN A 103 4.98 -5.66 -5.03
C GLN A 103 6.02 -4.97 -4.14
N GLY A 104 7.22 -4.69 -4.65
CA GLY A 104 8.20 -3.84 -3.96
C GLY A 104 7.66 -2.44 -3.68
N ALA A 105 7.01 -1.80 -4.66
CA ALA A 105 6.35 -0.51 -4.45
C ALA A 105 5.26 -0.61 -3.38
N MET A 106 4.44 -1.66 -3.40
CA MET A 106 3.42 -1.93 -2.39
C MET A 106 4.00 -2.04 -0.99
N ILE A 107 5.09 -2.80 -0.80
CA ILE A 107 5.78 -2.89 0.50
C ILE A 107 6.21 -1.51 0.97
N ALA A 108 6.89 -0.74 0.12
CA ALA A 108 7.41 0.58 0.47
C ALA A 108 6.30 1.54 0.90
N PHE A 109 5.23 1.64 0.10
CA PHE A 109 4.09 2.51 0.39
C PHE A 109 3.29 2.05 1.62
N CYS A 110 3.09 0.75 1.80
CA CYS A 110 2.42 0.22 2.98
C CYS A 110 3.25 0.44 4.26
N LEU A 111 4.58 0.35 4.22
CA LEU A 111 5.44 0.70 5.35
C LEU A 111 5.29 2.16 5.76
N VAL A 112 5.18 3.07 4.79
CA VAL A 112 4.92 4.50 5.07
C VAL A 112 3.58 4.68 5.81
N LEU A 113 2.53 3.99 5.38
CA LEU A 113 1.22 4.03 6.02
C LEU A 113 1.22 3.39 7.42
N VAL A 114 1.91 2.27 7.61
CA VAL A 114 2.08 1.68 8.94
C VAL A 114 2.79 2.66 9.86
N ALA A 115 3.88 3.27 9.40
CA ALA A 115 4.62 4.26 10.19
C ALA A 115 3.76 5.49 10.54
N SER A 116 2.89 5.95 9.63
CA SER A 116 1.99 7.07 9.93
C SER A 116 0.94 6.70 10.98
N VAL A 117 0.32 5.51 10.86
CA VAL A 117 -0.66 5.02 11.83
C VAL A 117 -0.03 4.80 13.21
N VAL A 118 1.19 4.26 13.27
CA VAL A 118 1.91 4.07 14.55
C VAL A 118 2.16 5.42 15.23
N ARG A 119 2.58 6.44 14.47
CA ARG A 119 2.75 7.80 15.02
C ARG A 119 1.44 8.35 15.55
N ASP A 120 0.34 8.19 14.81
CA ASP A 120 -0.99 8.59 15.26
C ASP A 120 -1.39 7.94 16.58
N VAL A 121 -1.16 6.63 16.71
CA VAL A 121 -1.51 5.88 17.92
C VAL A 121 -0.64 6.28 19.11
N LEU A 122 0.64 6.58 18.89
CA LEU A 122 1.56 7.02 19.95
C LEU A 122 1.23 8.43 20.43
N ASP A 123 0.91 9.35 19.53
CA ASP A 123 0.57 10.74 19.85
C ASP A 123 -0.83 10.87 20.49
N ALA A 124 -1.71 9.90 20.26
CA ALA A 124 -3.04 9.83 20.87
C ALA A 124 -3.04 9.28 22.31
N ARG A 125 -1.87 8.90 22.84
CA ARG A 125 -1.68 8.25 24.14
C ARG A 125 -1.15 9.23 25.19
#